data_AF-M6UP07-F1
#
_entry.id   AF-M6UP07-F1
#
_cell.length_a   1.000
_cell.length_b   1.000
_cell.length_c   1.000
_cell.angle_alpha   90.00
_cell.angle_beta   90.00
_cell.angle_gamma   90.00
#
_symmetry.space_group_name_H-M   'P 1'
#
loop_
_entity.id
_entity.type
_entity.pdbx_description
1 polymer ?
#
loop_
_entity_poly.entity_id
_entity_poly.type
_entity_poly.pdbx_seq_one_letter_code
_entity_poly.pdbx_strand_id
1 'polypeptide(L)' 'MKKDPYSESLFLFCNRKKDKLKMLYWDKSGFCLWQKRLEESKIPLAEYGRGSK' A
#
# COMPACT_ATOMS: atom_id res chain seq x y z
N MET A 1 2.67 1.02 -20.25
CA MET A 1 3.90 1.05 -19.42
C MET A 1 3.82 -0.13 -18.44
N LYS A 2 4.61 -1.20 -18.65
CA LYS A 2 4.68 -2.33 -17.69
C LYS A 2 5.44 -1.84 -16.47
N LYS A 3 4.79 -1.76 -15.30
CA LYS A 3 5.49 -1.50 -14.03
C LYS A 3 6.18 -2.81 -13.62
N ASP A 4 7.49 -2.76 -13.46
CA ASP A 4 8.27 -3.90 -12.98
C ASP A 4 7.96 -4.14 -11.49
N PRO A 5 7.41 -5.30 -11.09
CA PRO A 5 7.11 -5.59 -9.70
C PRO A 5 8.36 -5.70 -8.81
N TYR A 6 9.55 -5.86 -9.39
CA TYR A 6 10.84 -5.91 -8.69
C TYR A 6 11.55 -4.54 -8.63
N SER A 7 10.97 -3.51 -9.25
CA SER A 7 11.43 -2.13 -9.06
C SER A 7 11.19 -1.66 -7.62
N GLU A 8 11.77 -0.51 -7.23
CA GLU A 8 11.55 0.14 -5.91
C GLU A 8 10.12 0.70 -5.74
N SER A 9 9.12 -0.07 -6.17
CA SER A 9 7.70 0.22 -6.09
C SER A 9 7.13 -0.34 -4.78
N LEU A 10 6.36 0.49 -4.09
CA LEU A 10 5.62 0.12 -2.88
C LEU A 10 4.14 -0.04 -3.20
N PHE A 11 3.59 -1.23 -2.97
CA PHE A 11 2.17 -1.50 -3.18
C PHE A 11 1.41 -1.44 -1.85
N LEU A 12 0.42 -0.55 -1.76
CA LEU A 12 -0.43 -0.36 -0.58
C LEU A 12 -1.84 -0.90 -0.85
N PHE A 13 -2.32 -1.79 0.01
CA PHE A 13 -3.66 -2.35 -0.05
C PHE A 13 -4.42 -2.02 1.23
N CYS A 14 -5.56 -1.36 1.09
CA CYS A 14 -6.53 -1.17 2.17
C CYS A 14 -7.71 -2.12 1.97
N ASN A 15 -8.13 -2.80 3.03
CA ASN A 15 -9.35 -3.60 2.95
C ASN A 15 -10.62 -2.72 2.92
N ARG A 16 -11.77 -3.30 2.58
CA ARG A 16 -13.06 -2.57 2.49
C ARG A 16 -13.46 -1.87 3.79
N LYS A 17 -13.14 -2.47 4.94
CA LYS A 17 -13.42 -1.89 6.26
C LYS A 17 -12.47 -0.73 6.63
N LYS A 18 -11.39 -0.55 5.86
CA LYS A 18 -10.31 0.42 6.10
C LYS A 18 -9.65 0.25 7.46
N ASP A 19 -9.66 -0.95 8.04
CA ASP A 19 -9.04 -1.25 9.33
C ASP A 19 -7.70 -2.00 9.17
N LYS A 20 -7.40 -2.51 7.97
CA LYS A 20 -6.16 -3.23 7.67
C LYS A 20 -5.46 -2.62 6.48
N LEU A 21 -4.17 -2.31 6.66
CA LEU A 21 -3.24 -1.89 5.63
C LEU A 21 -2.24 -3.02 5.38
N LYS A 22 -2.04 -3.38 4.12
CA LYS A 22 -0.96 -4.26 3.69
C LYS A 22 0.00 -3.48 2.80
N MET A 23 1.30 -3.62 3.06
CA MET A 23 2.36 -3.03 2.26
C MET A 23 3.22 -4.15 1.69
N LEU A 24 3.34 -4.21 0.36
CA LEU A 24 4.16 -5.20 -0.34
C LEU A 24 5.25 -4.47 -1.11
N TYR A 25 6.50 -4.87 -0.91
CA TYR A 25 7.64 -4.37 -1.68
C TYR A 25 8.71 -5.46 -1.83
N TRP A 26 9.60 -5.26 -2.81
CA TRP A 26 10.78 -6.10 -3.03
C TRP A 26 12.00 -5.47 -2.36
N ASP A 27 12.70 -6.21 -1.49
CA ASP A 27 13.87 -5.71 -0.73
C ASP A 27 15.23 -6.09 -1.35
N LYS A 28 15.23 -6.41 -2.66
CA LYS A 28 16.36 -6.99 -3.43
C LYS A 28 16.64 -8.46 -3.15
N SER A 29 16.34 -8.96 -1.95
CA SER A 29 16.53 -10.37 -1.57
C SER A 29 15.23 -11.18 -1.60
N GLY A 30 14.09 -10.53 -1.41
CA GLY A 30 12.79 -11.16 -1.31
C GLY A 30 11.62 -10.18 -1.30
N PHE A 31 10.41 -10.72 -1.27
CA PHE A 31 9.21 -9.94 -1.02
C PHE A 31 9.01 -9.75 0.47
N CYS A 32 8.87 -8.50 0.89
CA CYS A 32 8.48 -8.14 2.24
C CYS A 32 7.00 -7.75 2.27
N LEU A 33 6.25 -8.36 3.20
CA LEU A 33 4.86 -8.02 3.46
C LEU A 33 4.71 -7.48 4.88
N TRP A 34 4.26 -6.23 4.98
CA TRP A 34 3.91 -5.61 6.25
C TRP A 34 2.39 -5.52 6.38
N GLN A 35 1.87 -5.82 7.57
CA GLN A 35 0.45 -5.70 7.86
C GLN A 35 0.23 -4.90 9.14
N LYS A 36 -0.53 -3.81 9.04
CA LYS A 36 -0.99 -3.03 10.18
C LYS A 36 -2.50 -3.13 10.30
N ARG A 37 -2.98 -3.42 11.51
CA ARG A 37 -4.42 -3.40 11.85
C ARG A 37 -4.66 -2.24 12.83
N LEU A 38 -5.70 -1.47 12.56
CA LEU A 38 -6.27 -0.50 13.48
C LEU A 38 -7.47 -1.17 14.16
N GLU A 39 -7.51 -1.17 15.49
CA GLU A 39 -8.60 -1.82 16.23
C GLU A 39 -9.81 -0.90 16.42
N GLU A 40 -9.59 0.40 16.61
CA GLU A 40 -10.65 1.36 16.96
C GLU A 40 -10.88 2.45 15.90
N SER A 41 -10.03 2.53 14.88
CA SER A 41 -10.07 3.61 13.89
C SER A 41 -9.92 3.10 12.46
N LYS A 42 -10.31 3.93 11.48
CA LYS A 42 -10.15 3.64 10.05
C LYS A 42 -8.93 4.37 9.52
N ILE A 43 -8.20 3.73 8.61
CA ILE A 43 -7.10 4.31 7.87
C ILE A 43 -7.67 5.50 7.08
N PRO A 44 -7.20 6.73 7.35
CA PRO A 44 -7.57 7.87 6.55
C PRO A 44 -6.94 7.67 5.17
N LEU A 45 -7.80 7.41 4.17
CA LEU A 45 -7.37 7.54 2.79
C LEU A 45 -7.23 9.05 2.57
N ALA A 46 -6.01 9.56 2.67
CA ALA A 46 -5.71 10.86 2.10
C ALA A 46 -6.17 10.80 0.64
N GLU A 47 -6.96 11.78 0.19
CA GLU A 47 -7.29 11.91 -1.23
C GLU A 47 -5.96 12.16 -1.96
N TYR A 48 -5.35 11.07 -2.45
CA TYR A 48 -4.13 11.14 -3.23
C TYR A 48 -4.51 11.73 -4.58
N GLY A 49 -4.36 13.05 -4.69
CA GLY A 49 -4.38 13.85 -5.90
C GLY A 49 -5.28 13.33 -7.03
N ARG A 50 -6.48 13.92 -7.17
CA ARG A 50 -6.94 14.22 -8.53
C ARG A 50 -5.77 14.95 -9.18
N GLY A 51 -5.13 14.32 -10.16
CA GLY A 51 -4.07 14.96 -10.92
C GLY A 51 -4.54 16.33 -11.35
N SER A 52 -3.81 17.37 -10.94
CA SER A 52 -3.81 18.62 -11.68
C SER A 52 -3.62 18.26 -13.15
N LYS A 53 -4.57 18.72 -13.97
CA LYS A 53 -4.51 18.67 -15.43
C LYS A 53 -3.19 19.24 -15.94
#